data_AF-A0A3Q3E5X2-F1
#
_entry.id   AF-A0A3Q3E5X2-F1
#
_cell.length_a   1.000
_cell.length_b   1.000
_cell.length_c   1.000
_cell.angle_alpha   90.00
_cell.angle_beta   90.00
_cell.angle_gamma   90.00
#
_symmetry.space_group_name_H-M   'P 1'
#
loop_
_entity.id
_entity.type
_entity.pdbx_description
1 polymer ?
#
loop_
_entity_poly.entity_id
_entity_poly.type
_entity_poly.pdbx_seq_one_letter_code
_entity_poly.pdbx_strand_id
1 'polypeptide(L)'
;MRRPLETETESSNPAALRVYAQTANTALRPRVRTTLTPSTFDAEPSNSSDNLETGPNWPSTLTAEQEERCYDPNDTRFTFVDGEDQMDFELNEYKSLRAKMSCGHTVTPTSLIDWCLWQLDQVLENYYFHFSPPLVEGTKRCNKLLSYQEVCKMTALTVKEMEYFEETIARLAAAEFFEIKPCPKCRTHVERTDLSNLCVHCTICTADQKKIYYFCWQCQREWKVSGPRSDRCENDGCINKDLQLLQTCKTISLPAVEGVTDCPSVRACPKCGLSVEHSSQYCKNITCPRCHIEFCFVCLKLKLECNKTSSPYKICPSGVAPRQTSIPVWQRK
;
A
#
# COMPACT_ATOMS: atom_id res chain seq x y z
N MET A 1 18.76 25.24 37.00
CA MET A 1 19.45 24.21 36.21
C MET A 1 18.59 22.94 36.24
N ARG A 2 17.80 22.70 35.18
CA ARG A 2 17.03 21.45 34.99
C ARG A 2 17.44 20.87 33.65
N ARG A 3 17.94 19.62 33.67
CA ARG A 3 18.24 18.83 32.46
C ARG A 3 16.93 18.54 31.71
N PRO A 4 16.90 18.64 30.37
CA PRO A 4 15.81 18.09 29.57
C PRO A 4 15.89 16.56 29.51
N LEU A 5 14.73 15.91 29.65
CA LEU A 5 14.51 14.49 29.38
C LEU A 5 14.73 14.23 27.87
N GLU A 6 15.59 13.28 27.55
CA GLU A 6 15.71 12.67 26.24
C GLU A 6 14.44 11.84 25.96
N THR A 7 13.67 12.23 24.94
CA THR A 7 12.64 11.37 24.36
C THR A 7 13.29 10.51 23.28
N GLU A 8 13.61 9.27 23.63
CA GLU A 8 13.97 8.25 22.65
C GLU A 8 12.75 8.00 21.75
N THR A 9 12.91 8.30 20.47
CA THR A 9 11.97 7.89 19.43
C THR A 9 12.41 6.51 18.98
N GLU A 10 11.67 5.47 19.40
CA GLU A 10 11.84 4.14 18.84
C GLU A 10 11.41 4.17 17.36
N SER A 11 12.43 4.31 16.52
CA SER A 11 12.42 4.09 15.08
C SER A 11 11.84 2.70 14.78
N SER A 12 10.70 2.67 14.09
CA SER A 12 10.17 1.49 13.41
C SER A 12 11.27 0.87 12.55
N ASN A 13 11.72 -0.33 12.92
CA ASN A 13 12.82 -1.02 12.27
C ASN A 13 12.39 -1.57 10.89
N PRO A 14 12.92 -1.05 9.76
CA PRO A 14 12.54 -1.49 8.41
C PRO A 14 12.90 -2.95 8.12
N ALA A 15 13.79 -3.56 8.91
CA ALA A 15 14.20 -4.95 8.75
C ALA A 15 13.10 -5.95 9.12
N ALA A 16 12.26 -5.63 10.12
CA ALA A 16 11.17 -6.52 10.55
C ALA A 16 10.06 -6.62 9.47
N LEU A 17 9.82 -5.55 8.72
CA LEU A 17 8.86 -5.49 7.60
C LEU A 17 9.34 -6.27 6.37
N ARG A 18 10.65 -6.27 6.09
CA ARG A 18 11.25 -7.12 5.03
C ARG A 18 11.10 -8.61 5.33
N VAL A 19 11.23 -9.00 6.60
CA VAL A 19 11.09 -10.41 7.00
C VAL A 19 9.67 -10.91 6.77
N TYR A 20 8.64 -10.14 7.16
CA TYR A 20 7.23 -10.50 6.93
C TYR A 20 6.89 -10.74 5.44
N ALA A 21 7.39 -9.89 4.54
CA ALA A 21 7.19 -10.04 3.09
C ALA A 21 7.95 -11.23 2.47
N GLN A 22 9.07 -11.65 3.07
CA GLN A 22 9.87 -12.78 2.59
C GLN A 22 9.29 -14.14 3.03
N THR A 23 8.69 -14.23 4.22
CA THR A 23 8.07 -15.48 4.70
C THR A 23 6.84 -15.86 3.89
N ALA A 24 6.02 -14.88 3.47
CA ALA A 24 4.83 -15.11 2.62
C ALA A 24 5.18 -15.75 1.26
N ASN A 25 6.32 -15.38 0.67
CA ASN A 25 6.77 -15.92 -0.62
C ASN A 25 7.27 -17.36 -0.54
N THR A 26 7.65 -17.87 0.63
CA THR A 26 8.19 -19.24 0.76
C THR A 26 7.07 -20.29 0.82
N ALA A 27 5.83 -19.88 1.14
CA ALA A 27 4.66 -20.75 1.19
C ALA A 27 4.04 -21.06 -0.20
N LEU A 28 4.46 -20.36 -1.26
CA LEU A 28 3.93 -20.52 -2.63
C LEU A 28 4.73 -21.51 -3.50
N ARG A 29 5.15 -22.65 -2.94
CA ARG A 29 5.67 -23.78 -3.76
C ARG A 29 4.60 -24.88 -3.86
N PRO A 30 3.95 -25.07 -5.01
CA PRO A 30 3.09 -26.23 -5.20
C PRO A 30 3.99 -27.48 -5.31
N ARG A 31 3.89 -28.36 -4.31
CA ARG A 31 4.15 -29.80 -4.53
C ARG A 31 2.84 -30.42 -5.02
N VAL A 32 3.02 -31.34 -5.97
CA VAL A 32 2.09 -32.36 -6.47
C VAL A 32 1.54 -32.09 -7.87
N ARG A 33 1.90 -33.07 -8.70
CA ARG A 33 1.62 -33.30 -10.10
C ARG A 33 0.39 -34.20 -10.15
N THR A 34 -0.70 -33.75 -10.74
CA THR A 34 -1.79 -34.66 -11.14
C THR A 34 -2.29 -34.26 -12.52
N THR A 35 -2.06 -35.17 -13.45
CA THR A 35 -2.49 -35.16 -14.85
C THR A 35 -3.99 -35.38 -14.96
N LEU A 36 -4.70 -34.50 -15.67
CA LEU A 36 -5.94 -34.85 -16.38
C LEU A 36 -6.02 -34.08 -17.72
N THR A 37 -6.35 -34.83 -18.77
CA THR A 37 -6.46 -34.45 -20.19
C THR A 37 -7.79 -33.76 -20.54
N PRO A 38 -7.90 -33.10 -21.71
CA PRO A 38 -8.80 -31.98 -21.92
C PRO A 38 -10.18 -32.35 -22.49
N SER A 39 -11.17 -31.52 -22.19
CA SER A 39 -12.48 -31.49 -22.86
C SER A 39 -12.65 -30.12 -23.51
N THR A 40 -12.78 -30.13 -24.83
CA THR A 40 -13.04 -29.02 -25.74
C THR A 40 -14.42 -28.43 -25.53
N PHE A 41 -14.52 -27.10 -25.39
CA PHE A 41 -15.72 -26.36 -25.79
C PHE A 41 -15.31 -25.01 -26.38
N ASP A 42 -15.90 -24.72 -27.53
CA ASP A 42 -15.56 -23.63 -28.42
C ASP A 42 -15.84 -22.24 -27.84
N ALA A 43 -14.96 -21.31 -28.16
CA ALA A 43 -15.06 -19.89 -27.84
C ALA A 43 -15.67 -19.12 -29.03
N GLU A 44 -16.55 -18.16 -28.73
CA GLU A 44 -16.69 -16.94 -29.51
C GLU A 44 -16.86 -15.72 -28.60
N PRO A 45 -16.48 -14.52 -29.07
CA PRO A 45 -15.90 -13.50 -28.21
C PRO A 45 -16.93 -12.44 -27.80
N SER A 46 -16.95 -12.10 -26.52
CA SER A 46 -17.60 -10.88 -26.05
C SER A 46 -16.55 -9.82 -25.68
N ASN A 47 -16.68 -8.71 -26.39
CA ASN A 47 -15.96 -7.48 -26.25
C ASN A 47 -16.49 -6.75 -25.00
N SER A 48 -15.68 -6.55 -23.96
CA SER A 48 -15.95 -5.51 -22.97
C SER A 48 -14.67 -4.97 -22.34
N SER A 49 -14.64 -3.65 -22.34
CA SER A 49 -13.70 -2.72 -21.79
C SER A 49 -13.35 -2.98 -20.31
N ASP A 50 -12.06 -2.85 -20.01
CA ASP A 50 -11.47 -2.30 -18.78
C ASP A 50 -12.32 -2.43 -17.50
N ASN A 51 -12.27 -3.63 -16.90
CA ASN A 51 -12.54 -3.78 -15.48
C ASN A 51 -11.20 -3.65 -14.72
N LEU A 52 -11.01 -2.51 -14.06
CA LEU A 52 -10.14 -2.45 -12.89
C LEU A 52 -10.76 -3.40 -11.87
N GLU A 53 -10.15 -4.58 -11.69
CA GLU A 53 -10.66 -5.61 -10.77
C GLU A 53 -10.86 -5.00 -9.37
N THR A 54 -12.11 -4.81 -9.00
CA THR A 54 -12.54 -4.66 -7.60
C THR A 54 -12.03 -5.89 -6.86
N GLY A 55 -11.43 -5.70 -5.68
CA GLY A 55 -10.87 -6.80 -4.89
C GLY A 55 -11.89 -7.91 -4.60
N PRO A 56 -11.44 -9.06 -4.07
CA PRO A 56 -12.35 -10.13 -3.67
C PRO A 56 -13.43 -9.56 -2.74
N ASN A 57 -14.65 -10.11 -2.81
CA ASN A 57 -15.73 -9.74 -1.89
C ASN A 57 -15.54 -10.48 -0.56
N TRP A 58 -15.85 -9.84 0.58
CA TRP A 58 -15.75 -10.46 1.89
C TRP A 58 -16.57 -11.76 1.93
N PRO A 59 -15.95 -12.93 2.19
CA PRO A 59 -16.64 -14.21 2.21
C PRO A 59 -17.37 -14.39 3.55
N SER A 60 -18.41 -13.58 3.79
CA SER A 60 -19.25 -13.78 4.97
C SER A 60 -19.97 -15.12 4.83
N THR A 61 -19.57 -16.11 5.61
CA THR A 61 -20.29 -17.38 5.74
C THR A 61 -21.51 -17.28 6.65
N LEU A 62 -21.72 -16.12 7.29
CA LEU A 62 -22.84 -15.84 8.17
C LEU A 62 -23.96 -15.15 7.38
N THR A 63 -25.14 -15.77 7.31
CA THR A 63 -26.36 -15.11 6.79
C THR A 63 -26.80 -14.01 7.76
N ALA A 64 -27.63 -13.05 7.31
CA ALA A 64 -28.17 -11.97 8.15
C ALA A 64 -28.93 -12.43 9.43
N GLU A 65 -29.14 -13.73 9.58
CA GLU A 65 -29.80 -14.39 10.70
C GLU A 65 -28.84 -15.26 11.53
N GLN A 66 -27.56 -15.39 11.15
CA GLN A 66 -26.55 -16.11 11.93
C GLN A 66 -25.85 -15.18 12.91
N GLU A 67 -26.38 -15.24 14.13
CA GLU A 67 -25.97 -14.59 15.36
C GLU A 67 -24.45 -14.41 15.47
N GLU A 68 -24.04 -13.15 15.56
CA GLU A 68 -22.79 -12.62 16.13
C GLU A 68 -21.78 -13.64 16.68
N ARG A 69 -20.50 -13.53 16.28
CA ARG A 69 -19.43 -14.32 16.87
C ARG A 69 -19.26 -14.01 18.35
N CYS A 70 -19.39 -15.04 19.18
CA CYS A 70 -19.23 -14.95 20.63
C CYS A 70 -18.02 -15.74 21.11
N TYR A 71 -17.26 -15.18 22.05
CA TYR A 71 -16.23 -15.95 22.76
C TYR A 71 -16.85 -17.03 23.64
N ASP A 72 -16.16 -18.16 23.79
CA ASP A 72 -16.45 -19.13 24.86
C ASP A 72 -15.99 -18.53 26.21
N PRO A 73 -16.89 -18.37 27.21
CA PRO A 73 -16.54 -17.88 28.54
C PRO A 73 -15.43 -18.66 29.25
N ASN A 74 -15.21 -19.92 28.86
CA ASN A 74 -14.18 -20.78 29.43
C ASN A 74 -12.84 -20.76 28.66
N ASP A 75 -12.74 -19.99 27.57
CA ASP A 75 -11.51 -19.91 26.77
C ASP A 75 -10.45 -19.07 27.50
N THR A 76 -9.53 -19.80 28.15
CA THR A 76 -8.41 -19.22 28.92
C THR A 76 -7.38 -18.45 28.08
N ARG A 77 -7.48 -18.48 26.74
CA ARG A 77 -6.61 -17.67 25.86
C ARG A 77 -6.93 -16.17 25.96
N PHE A 78 -8.11 -15.82 26.46
CA PHE A 78 -8.59 -14.45 26.59
C PHE A 78 -8.66 -14.00 28.05
N THR A 79 -8.47 -12.71 28.26
CA THR A 79 -8.78 -12.06 29.54
C THR A 79 -10.07 -11.29 29.36
N PHE A 80 -11.17 -11.86 29.84
CA PHE A 80 -12.47 -11.21 29.80
C PHE A 80 -12.56 -10.12 30.86
N VAL A 81 -13.12 -8.98 30.48
CA VAL A 81 -13.25 -7.79 31.33
C VAL A 81 -14.66 -7.22 31.23
N ASP A 82 -15.12 -6.62 32.32
CA ASP A 82 -16.34 -5.83 32.34
C ASP A 82 -15.99 -4.40 31.89
N GLY A 83 -16.24 -4.11 30.62
CA GLY A 83 -15.89 -2.85 29.99
C GLY A 83 -16.56 -2.68 28.63
N GLU A 84 -16.62 -1.44 28.14
CA GLU A 84 -17.21 -1.11 26.85
C GLU A 84 -16.45 -1.77 25.70
N ASP A 85 -17.18 -2.14 24.64
CA ASP A 85 -16.55 -2.54 23.38
C ASP A 85 -16.03 -1.29 22.66
N GLN A 86 -14.73 -1.06 22.77
CA GLN A 86 -14.11 0.14 22.24
C GLN A 86 -13.96 0.10 20.71
N MET A 87 -14.25 -1.03 20.06
CA MET A 87 -14.19 -1.16 18.59
C MET A 87 -15.58 -1.15 17.94
N ASP A 88 -16.66 -1.11 18.72
CA ASP A 88 -18.02 -1.02 18.20
C ASP A 88 -18.36 0.42 17.77
N PHE A 89 -17.76 0.85 16.66
CA PHE A 89 -17.90 2.21 16.14
C PHE A 89 -19.28 2.49 15.52
N GLU A 90 -20.04 1.45 15.19
CA GLU A 90 -21.39 1.53 14.66
C GLU A 90 -22.46 1.47 15.76
N LEU A 91 -22.06 1.22 17.01
CA LEU A 91 -22.95 1.05 18.15
C LEU A 91 -23.96 -0.10 17.94
N ASN A 92 -23.47 -1.21 17.40
CA ASN A 92 -24.25 -2.42 17.12
C ASN A 92 -24.61 -3.20 18.39
N GLU A 93 -24.04 -2.84 19.55
CA GLU A 93 -24.33 -3.41 20.87
C GLU A 93 -24.14 -4.94 20.93
N TYR A 94 -23.03 -5.40 20.38
CA TYR A 94 -22.61 -6.80 20.36
C TYR A 94 -22.71 -7.46 21.76
N LYS A 95 -23.35 -8.63 21.82
CA LYS A 95 -23.69 -9.38 23.03
C LYS A 95 -22.55 -10.26 23.54
N SER A 96 -21.55 -10.56 22.72
CA SER A 96 -20.39 -11.36 23.08
C SER A 96 -19.68 -10.80 24.32
N LEU A 97 -18.97 -11.67 25.05
CA LEU A 97 -18.02 -11.23 26.05
C LEU A 97 -16.97 -10.30 25.43
N ARG A 98 -16.40 -9.44 26.27
CA ARG A 98 -15.35 -8.53 25.85
C ARG A 98 -14.00 -9.03 26.33
N ALA A 99 -13.06 -9.15 25.40
CA ALA A 99 -11.70 -9.59 25.68
C ALA A 99 -10.72 -8.42 25.60
N LYS A 100 -9.76 -8.40 26.51
CA LYS A 100 -8.70 -7.39 26.54
C LYS A 100 -7.57 -7.72 25.55
N MET A 101 -7.29 -6.78 24.66
CA MET A 101 -6.18 -6.80 23.70
C MET A 101 -4.84 -6.41 24.33
N SER A 102 -3.74 -6.73 23.65
CA SER A 102 -2.36 -6.36 24.03
C SER A 102 -2.15 -4.85 24.11
N CYS A 103 -2.88 -4.10 23.28
CA CYS A 103 -2.84 -2.65 23.25
C CYS A 103 -3.52 -2.03 24.48
N GLY A 104 -4.37 -2.78 25.19
CA GLY A 104 -5.17 -2.36 26.34
C GLY A 104 -6.66 -2.22 26.05
N HIS A 105 -7.07 -2.26 24.77
CA HIS A 105 -8.47 -2.10 24.37
C HIS A 105 -9.30 -3.33 24.66
N THR A 106 -10.60 -3.09 24.79
CA THR A 106 -11.62 -4.09 25.09
C THR A 106 -12.50 -4.27 23.85
N VAL A 107 -12.67 -5.51 23.37
CA VAL A 107 -13.31 -5.79 22.07
C VAL A 107 -14.18 -7.05 22.10
N THR A 108 -15.20 -7.10 21.23
CA THR A 108 -15.84 -8.36 20.80
C THR A 108 -15.16 -8.91 19.54
N PRO A 109 -15.38 -10.19 19.17
CA PRO A 109 -14.83 -10.74 17.93
C PRO A 109 -15.38 -9.99 16.71
N THR A 110 -16.68 -9.74 16.68
CA THR A 110 -17.38 -9.13 15.54
C THR A 110 -16.95 -7.68 15.33
N SER A 111 -16.93 -6.85 16.38
CA SER A 111 -16.50 -5.45 16.25
C SER A 111 -15.07 -5.31 15.77
N LEU A 112 -14.17 -6.21 16.19
CA LEU A 112 -12.79 -6.20 15.73
C LEU A 112 -12.68 -6.59 14.24
N ILE A 113 -13.50 -7.54 13.77
CA ILE A 113 -13.57 -7.87 12.34
C ILE A 113 -14.04 -6.66 11.55
N ASP A 114 -15.14 -6.03 11.95
CA ASP A 114 -15.72 -4.87 11.27
C ASP A 114 -14.71 -3.72 11.22
N TRP A 115 -14.03 -3.45 12.34
CA TRP A 115 -12.97 -2.45 12.41
C TRP A 115 -11.83 -2.77 11.44
N CYS A 116 -11.38 -4.03 11.40
CA CYS A 116 -10.33 -4.46 10.50
C CYS A 116 -10.76 -4.34 9.02
N LEU A 117 -12.00 -4.70 8.68
CA LEU A 117 -12.54 -4.54 7.32
C LEU A 117 -12.64 -3.07 6.92
N TRP A 118 -13.18 -2.23 7.80
CA TRP A 118 -13.22 -0.78 7.59
C TRP A 118 -11.82 -0.21 7.36
N GLN A 119 -10.82 -0.63 8.15
CA GLN A 119 -9.44 -0.22 7.92
C GLN A 119 -8.91 -0.69 6.57
N LEU A 120 -9.15 -1.94 6.16
CA LEU A 120 -8.72 -2.43 4.84
C LEU A 120 -9.32 -1.61 3.70
N ASP A 121 -10.60 -1.24 3.80
CA ASP A 121 -11.27 -0.39 2.83
C ASP A 121 -10.71 1.03 2.82
N GLN A 122 -10.47 1.63 3.99
CA GLN A 122 -9.84 2.95 4.09
C GLN A 122 -8.38 2.94 3.61
N VAL A 123 -7.67 1.80 3.71
CA VAL A 123 -6.28 1.68 3.22
C VAL A 123 -6.22 1.65 1.70
N LEU A 124 -7.28 1.20 1.01
CA LEU A 124 -7.40 1.42 -0.44
C LEU A 124 -7.34 2.92 -0.80
N GLU A 125 -7.69 3.80 0.14
CA GLU A 125 -7.61 5.25 -0.02
C GLU A 125 -6.33 5.86 0.58
N ASN A 126 -5.74 5.29 1.64
CA ASN A 126 -4.71 5.98 2.45
C ASN A 126 -3.42 5.20 2.79
N TYR A 127 -3.13 4.04 2.18
CA TYR A 127 -1.78 3.42 2.15
C TYR A 127 -1.09 3.13 3.51
N TYR A 128 -1.82 2.98 4.63
CA TYR A 128 -1.22 2.58 5.91
C TYR A 128 -1.76 1.23 6.38
N PHE A 129 -0.99 0.15 6.21
CA PHE A 129 -1.38 -1.21 6.57
C PHE A 129 -1.32 -1.49 8.10
N HIS A 130 -2.00 -0.66 8.89
CA HIS A 130 -1.89 -0.70 10.33
C HIS A 130 -3.26 -0.68 10.97
N PHE A 131 -3.67 -1.84 11.47
CA PHE A 131 -4.80 -1.92 12.39
C PHE A 131 -4.41 -1.17 13.67
N SER A 132 -4.99 0.02 13.85
CA SER A 132 -4.88 0.77 15.09
C SER A 132 -6.26 0.84 15.74
N PRO A 133 -6.40 0.61 17.04
CA PRO A 133 -7.64 0.86 17.75
C PRO A 133 -8.11 2.32 17.63
N PRO A 134 -9.41 2.60 17.78
CA PRO A 134 -9.94 3.95 17.87
C PRO A 134 -9.47 4.68 19.14
N LEU A 135 -9.98 5.88 19.36
CA LEU A 135 -9.59 6.78 20.45
C LEU A 135 -9.78 6.11 21.82
N VAL A 136 -8.75 6.16 22.67
CA VAL A 136 -8.78 5.54 24.03
C VAL A 136 -9.63 6.40 24.97
N GLU A 137 -9.57 7.71 24.77
CA GLU A 137 -10.32 8.80 25.41
C GLU A 137 -10.31 9.94 24.38
N GLY A 138 -11.36 10.77 24.30
CA GLY A 138 -11.68 11.72 23.20
C GLY A 138 -10.62 12.69 22.67
N THR A 139 -9.34 12.55 23.05
CA THR A 139 -8.19 13.29 22.48
C THR A 139 -6.96 12.45 22.12
N LYS A 140 -6.84 11.15 22.50
CA LYS A 140 -5.62 10.35 22.24
C LYS A 140 -5.89 9.06 21.47
N ARG A 141 -5.29 8.96 20.28
CA ARG A 141 -5.24 7.71 19.49
C ARG A 141 -4.32 6.70 20.16
N CYS A 142 -4.71 5.43 20.18
CA CYS A 142 -3.88 4.36 20.71
C CYS A 142 -2.52 4.28 20.01
N ASN A 143 -2.52 4.39 18.67
CA ASN A 143 -1.36 4.29 17.78
C ASN A 143 -0.50 3.02 17.95
N LYS A 144 -0.93 2.03 18.75
CA LYS A 144 -0.29 0.72 18.82
C LYS A 144 -0.74 -0.10 17.63
N LEU A 145 0.22 -0.71 16.95
CA LEU A 145 -0.01 -1.62 15.84
C LEU A 145 -0.57 -2.94 16.35
N LEU A 146 -1.71 -3.37 15.83
CA LEU A 146 -2.21 -4.73 16.04
C LEU A 146 -1.55 -5.67 15.04
N SER A 147 -0.99 -6.77 15.54
CA SER A 147 -0.44 -7.81 14.68
C SER A 147 -1.56 -8.64 14.05
N TYR A 148 -1.36 -9.15 12.82
CA TYR A 148 -2.33 -10.05 12.18
C TYR A 148 -2.58 -11.32 13.03
N GLN A 149 -1.56 -11.79 13.75
CA GLN A 149 -1.69 -12.91 14.69
C GLN A 149 -2.63 -12.59 15.86
N GLU A 150 -2.57 -11.37 16.38
CA GLU A 150 -3.51 -10.93 17.41
C GLU A 150 -4.92 -10.81 16.86
N VAL A 151 -5.09 -10.26 15.65
CA VAL A 151 -6.41 -10.22 14.98
C VAL A 151 -6.98 -11.63 14.85
N CYS A 152 -6.21 -12.58 14.30
CA CYS A 152 -6.65 -13.98 14.16
C CYS A 152 -7.00 -14.61 15.51
N LYS A 153 -6.18 -14.37 16.54
CA LYS A 153 -6.43 -14.86 17.90
C LYS A 153 -7.77 -14.35 18.43
N MET A 154 -8.02 -13.05 18.32
CA MET A 154 -9.18 -12.38 18.93
C MET A 154 -10.48 -12.58 18.16
N THR A 155 -10.42 -12.81 16.85
CA THR A 155 -11.63 -12.87 16.00
C THR A 155 -12.07 -14.30 15.66
N ALA A 156 -11.19 -15.29 15.84
CA ALA A 156 -11.42 -16.68 15.42
C ALA A 156 -11.89 -16.78 13.95
N LEU A 157 -11.19 -16.07 13.06
CA LEU A 157 -11.45 -16.10 11.61
C LEU A 157 -11.50 -17.54 11.08
N THR A 158 -12.43 -17.79 10.17
CA THR A 158 -12.45 -19.01 9.36
C THR A 158 -11.31 -19.00 8.36
N VAL A 159 -10.99 -20.17 7.79
CA VAL A 159 -9.95 -20.29 6.75
C VAL A 159 -10.19 -19.34 5.57
N LYS A 160 -11.45 -19.20 5.12
CA LYS A 160 -11.79 -18.30 3.99
C LYS A 160 -11.62 -16.82 4.33
N GLU A 161 -11.93 -16.43 5.56
CA GLU A 161 -11.74 -15.05 6.01
C GLU A 161 -10.25 -14.75 6.21
N MET A 162 -9.48 -15.71 6.73
CA MET A 162 -8.02 -15.59 6.78
C MET A 162 -7.43 -15.40 5.39
N GLU A 163 -7.83 -16.24 4.42
CA GLU A 163 -7.43 -16.10 3.02
C GLU A 163 -7.76 -14.71 2.46
N TYR A 164 -8.98 -14.20 2.70
CA TYR A 164 -9.37 -12.85 2.29
C TYR A 164 -8.46 -11.76 2.87
N PHE A 165 -8.21 -11.83 4.18
CA PHE A 165 -7.31 -10.90 4.85
C PHE A 165 -5.93 -11.01 4.22
N GLU A 166 -5.30 -12.19 4.25
CA GLU A 166 -3.95 -12.41 3.74
C GLU A 166 -3.78 -11.95 2.28
N GLU A 167 -4.73 -12.26 1.40
CA GLU A 167 -4.71 -11.83 0.00
C GLU A 167 -4.81 -10.31 -0.13
N THR A 168 -5.74 -9.70 0.60
CA THR A 168 -5.93 -8.24 0.58
C THR A 168 -4.70 -7.52 1.10
N ILE A 169 -4.14 -7.98 2.22
CA ILE A 169 -2.91 -7.47 2.81
C ILE A 169 -1.74 -7.60 1.85
N ALA A 170 -1.57 -8.78 1.24
CA ALA A 170 -0.50 -9.04 0.28
C ALA A 170 -0.62 -8.14 -0.95
N ARG A 171 -1.83 -7.94 -1.47
CA ARG A 171 -2.11 -7.04 -2.61
C ARG A 171 -1.79 -5.58 -2.27
N LEU A 172 -2.19 -5.11 -1.10
CA LEU A 172 -1.89 -3.76 -0.61
C LEU A 172 -0.38 -3.54 -0.45
N ALA A 173 0.30 -4.46 0.24
CA ALA A 173 1.75 -4.44 0.39
C ALA A 173 2.46 -4.49 -0.97
N ALA A 174 1.92 -5.26 -1.91
CA ALA A 174 2.48 -5.36 -3.25
C ALA A 174 2.35 -4.06 -4.04
N ALA A 175 1.21 -3.37 -3.95
CA ALA A 175 1.03 -2.06 -4.56
C ALA A 175 1.94 -0.98 -3.93
N GLU A 176 2.20 -1.08 -2.63
CA GLU A 176 3.02 -0.10 -1.92
C GLU A 176 4.53 -0.30 -2.15
N PHE A 177 5.01 -1.55 -2.01
CA PHE A 177 6.43 -1.86 -1.92
C PHE A 177 7.03 -2.46 -3.19
N PHE A 178 6.22 -3.05 -4.06
CA PHE A 178 6.74 -3.72 -5.25
C PHE A 178 6.35 -2.99 -6.52
N GLU A 179 7.24 -3.02 -7.51
CA GLU A 179 6.98 -2.49 -8.83
C GLU A 179 6.52 -3.67 -9.66
N ILE A 180 5.21 -3.91 -9.65
CA ILE A 180 4.59 -5.08 -10.29
C ILE A 180 3.70 -4.59 -11.43
N LYS A 181 3.80 -5.28 -12.57
CA LYS A 181 2.89 -5.08 -13.72
C LYS A 181 2.56 -6.43 -14.36
N PRO A 182 1.37 -6.56 -14.99
CA PRO A 182 1.05 -7.75 -15.75
C PRO A 182 1.95 -7.84 -16.98
N CYS A 183 2.44 -9.05 -17.26
CA CYS A 183 3.09 -9.39 -18.51
C CYS A 183 2.09 -9.18 -19.66
N PRO A 184 2.47 -8.46 -20.74
CA PRO A 184 1.54 -8.19 -21.83
C PRO A 184 1.12 -9.43 -22.63
N LYS A 185 1.84 -10.55 -22.47
CA LYS A 185 1.57 -11.81 -23.17
C LYS A 185 0.74 -12.78 -22.32
N CYS A 186 1.25 -13.19 -21.16
CA CYS A 186 0.60 -14.20 -20.32
C CYS A 186 -0.24 -13.62 -19.17
N ARG A 187 -0.28 -12.29 -19.00
CA ARG A 187 -0.99 -11.57 -17.93
C ARG A 187 -0.54 -11.85 -16.50
N THR A 188 0.36 -12.80 -16.27
CA THR A 188 1.00 -13.00 -14.96
C THR A 188 1.72 -11.73 -14.51
N HIS A 189 1.56 -11.40 -13.23
CA HIS A 189 2.24 -10.28 -12.58
C HIS A 189 3.75 -10.53 -12.47
N VAL A 190 4.55 -9.57 -12.92
CA VAL A 190 6.01 -9.61 -12.89
C VAL A 190 6.52 -8.42 -12.10
N GLU A 191 7.41 -8.68 -11.14
CA GLU A 191 8.11 -7.66 -10.38
C GLU A 191 9.34 -7.16 -11.14
N ARG A 192 9.52 -5.84 -11.16
CA ARG A 192 10.74 -5.17 -11.61
C ARG A 192 11.62 -4.83 -10.40
N THR A 193 12.71 -5.58 -10.24
CA THR A 193 13.68 -5.40 -9.15
C THR A 193 14.61 -4.20 -9.35
N ASP A 194 15.05 -3.96 -10.59
CA ASP A 194 15.85 -2.79 -10.95
C ASP A 194 14.97 -1.71 -11.59
N LEU A 195 14.76 -0.62 -10.85
CA LEU A 195 13.91 0.49 -11.27
C LEU A 195 14.47 1.27 -12.46
N SER A 196 15.78 1.17 -12.72
CA SER A 196 16.43 1.78 -13.87
C SER A 196 16.31 0.93 -15.14
N ASN A 197 15.99 -0.36 -15.00
CA ASN A 197 15.87 -1.28 -16.11
C ASN A 197 14.43 -1.37 -16.62
N LEU A 198 14.20 -0.86 -17.83
CA LEU A 198 12.92 -0.96 -18.52
C LEU A 198 12.71 -2.32 -19.18
N CYS A 199 13.76 -3.12 -19.36
CA CYS A 199 13.69 -4.47 -19.94
C CYS A 199 13.38 -5.49 -18.85
N VAL A 200 12.14 -5.99 -18.85
CA VAL A 200 11.65 -6.89 -17.79
C VAL A 200 11.46 -8.30 -18.33
N HIS A 201 12.03 -9.26 -17.62
CA HIS A 201 11.99 -10.68 -17.94
C HIS A 201 10.72 -11.35 -17.40
N CYS A 202 9.96 -12.02 -18.26
CA CYS A 202 8.86 -12.87 -17.79
C CYS A 202 9.30 -14.34 -17.73
N THR A 203 9.52 -14.84 -16.52
CA THR A 203 9.96 -16.22 -16.28
C THR A 203 8.95 -17.26 -16.79
N ILE A 204 7.65 -16.98 -16.69
CA ILE A 204 6.57 -17.87 -17.15
C ILE A 204 6.58 -18.02 -18.67
N CYS A 205 6.52 -16.90 -19.41
CA CYS A 205 6.60 -16.93 -20.87
C CYS A 205 7.91 -17.57 -21.35
N THR A 206 9.03 -17.32 -20.67
CA THR A 206 10.31 -17.94 -20.99
C THR A 206 10.30 -19.45 -20.85
N ALA A 207 9.69 -19.96 -19.77
CA ALA A 207 9.57 -21.40 -19.53
C ALA A 207 8.63 -22.07 -20.57
N ASP A 208 7.44 -21.50 -20.79
CA ASP A 208 6.43 -22.06 -21.67
C ASP A 208 6.88 -22.13 -23.13
N GLN A 209 7.59 -21.09 -23.60
CA GLN A 209 8.02 -20.98 -24.99
C GLN A 209 9.43 -21.54 -25.22
N LYS A 210 10.14 -21.91 -24.16
CA LYS A 210 11.57 -22.28 -24.20
C LYS A 210 12.45 -21.22 -24.90
N LYS A 211 12.00 -19.97 -24.87
CA LYS A 211 12.66 -18.80 -25.48
C LYS A 211 12.53 -17.63 -24.51
N ILE A 212 13.64 -16.95 -24.23
CA ILE A 212 13.62 -15.81 -23.31
C ILE A 212 12.66 -14.74 -23.81
N TYR A 213 11.73 -14.35 -22.94
CA TYR A 213 10.76 -13.31 -23.22
C TYR A 213 11.00 -12.08 -22.35
N TYR A 214 11.19 -10.94 -23.01
CA TYR A 214 11.33 -9.63 -22.38
C TYR A 214 10.25 -8.68 -22.87
N PHE A 215 9.83 -7.75 -22.02
CA PHE A 215 8.93 -6.66 -22.38
C PHE A 215 9.37 -5.34 -21.77
N CYS A 216 8.90 -4.24 -22.35
CA CYS A 216 9.17 -2.90 -21.85
C CYS A 216 8.25 -2.52 -20.68
N TRP A 217 8.83 -2.07 -19.57
CA TRP A 217 8.09 -1.63 -18.38
C TRP A 217 7.16 -0.41 -18.62
N GLN A 218 7.51 0.45 -19.58
CA GLN A 218 6.75 1.66 -19.87
C GLN A 218 5.58 1.40 -20.81
N CYS A 219 5.86 0.84 -22.00
CA CYS A 219 4.84 0.67 -23.03
C CYS A 219 4.20 -0.72 -23.05
N GLN A 220 4.65 -1.65 -22.20
CA GLN A 220 4.13 -3.01 -22.09
C GLN A 220 4.06 -3.75 -23.44
N ARG A 221 5.05 -3.52 -24.31
CA ARG A 221 5.23 -4.27 -25.57
C ARG A 221 6.48 -5.12 -25.49
N GLU A 222 6.55 -6.15 -26.33
CA GLU A 222 7.73 -7.02 -26.45
C GLU A 222 9.00 -6.18 -26.66
N TRP A 223 10.08 -6.60 -26.03
CA TRP A 223 11.36 -5.92 -26.12
C TRP A 223 12.03 -6.24 -27.45
N LYS A 224 12.11 -5.25 -28.34
CA LYS A 224 12.64 -5.45 -29.71
C LYS A 224 14.16 -5.67 -29.77
N VAL A 225 14.93 -5.17 -28.80
CA VAL A 225 16.40 -5.10 -28.92
C VAL A 225 17.05 -6.40 -28.44
N SER A 226 17.83 -7.02 -29.33
CA SER A 226 18.77 -8.08 -28.99
C SER A 226 20.06 -7.44 -28.44
N GLY A 227 20.11 -7.09 -27.14
CA GLY A 227 21.31 -6.48 -26.54
C GLY A 227 21.10 -5.94 -25.12
N PRO A 228 22.19 -5.57 -24.40
CA PRO A 228 22.17 -5.28 -22.96
C PRO A 228 21.60 -3.90 -22.60
N ARG A 229 20.92 -3.22 -23.54
CA ARG A 229 20.32 -1.90 -23.23
C ARG A 229 19.11 -2.10 -22.35
N SER A 230 19.12 -1.41 -21.21
CA SER A 230 18.06 -1.45 -20.19
C SER A 230 17.29 -0.14 -20.10
N ASP A 231 17.78 0.94 -20.70
CA ASP A 231 17.33 2.32 -20.49
C ASP A 231 16.21 2.79 -21.44
N ARG A 232 16.01 2.11 -22.58
CA ARG A 232 14.99 2.48 -23.57
C ARG A 232 14.53 1.31 -24.41
N CYS A 233 13.27 1.37 -24.84
CA CYS A 233 12.69 0.40 -25.74
C CYS A 233 12.63 0.97 -27.17
N GLU A 234 13.01 0.20 -28.19
CA GLU A 234 12.90 0.63 -29.62
C GLU A 234 11.47 0.50 -30.18
N ASN A 235 10.46 0.54 -29.30
CA ASN A 235 9.07 0.56 -29.74
C ASN A 235 8.66 1.98 -30.10
N ASP A 236 8.03 2.15 -31.26
CA ASP A 236 7.57 3.46 -31.72
C ASP A 236 6.53 4.04 -30.75
N GLY A 237 6.73 5.31 -30.35
CA GLY A 237 5.87 5.98 -29.37
C GLY A 237 6.03 5.48 -27.92
N CYS A 238 7.13 4.79 -27.58
CA CYS A 238 7.46 4.44 -26.18
C CYS A 238 7.70 5.74 -25.38
N ILE A 239 6.74 6.13 -24.54
CA ILE A 239 6.83 7.30 -23.66
C ILE A 239 6.78 6.88 -22.19
N ASN A 240 7.52 7.60 -21.35
CA ASN A 240 7.39 7.48 -19.91
C ASN A 240 6.15 8.27 -19.46
N LYS A 241 5.06 7.56 -19.16
CA LYS A 241 3.78 8.16 -18.74
C LYS A 241 3.91 9.00 -17.47
N ASP A 242 4.71 8.56 -16.50
CA ASP A 242 4.92 9.30 -15.26
C ASP A 242 5.67 10.61 -15.53
N LEU A 243 6.69 10.57 -16.38
CA LEU A 243 7.42 11.77 -16.77
C LEU A 243 6.54 12.73 -17.57
N GLN A 244 5.72 12.20 -18.48
CA GLN A 244 4.75 12.99 -19.23
C GLN A 244 3.78 13.69 -18.27
N LEU A 245 3.23 12.98 -17.27
CA LEU A 245 2.35 13.55 -16.26
C LEU A 245 3.04 14.69 -15.48
N LEU A 246 4.28 14.52 -15.04
CA LEU A 246 5.04 15.58 -14.35
C LEU A 246 5.21 16.84 -15.23
N GLN A 247 5.33 16.64 -16.55
CA GLN A 247 5.49 17.72 -17.52
C GLN A 247 4.17 18.40 -17.91
N THR A 248 3.03 17.70 -17.87
CA THR A 248 1.76 18.19 -18.40
C THR A 248 0.65 18.38 -17.36
N CYS A 249 0.83 17.93 -16.11
CA CYS A 249 -0.20 18.04 -15.07
C CYS A 249 -0.69 19.48 -14.90
N LYS A 250 -1.92 19.67 -14.44
CA LYS A 250 -2.45 21.01 -14.11
C LYS A 250 -1.62 21.70 -13.02
N THR A 251 -1.88 22.98 -12.80
CA THR A 251 -1.36 23.72 -11.65
C THR A 251 -2.40 23.79 -10.52
N ILE A 252 -1.92 24.03 -9.30
CA ILE A 252 -2.68 24.25 -8.08
C ILE A 252 -2.09 25.42 -7.31
N SER A 253 -2.93 26.05 -6.48
CA SER A 253 -2.52 26.99 -5.45
C SER A 253 -2.43 26.30 -4.08
N LEU A 254 -1.60 26.84 -3.18
CA LEU A 254 -1.54 26.43 -1.78
C LEU A 254 -2.01 27.62 -0.92
N PRO A 255 -3.30 27.73 -0.58
CA PRO A 255 -3.86 28.93 0.06
C PRO A 255 -3.22 29.30 1.40
N ALA A 256 -2.76 28.31 2.17
CA ALA A 256 -2.08 28.56 3.45
C ALA A 256 -0.61 29.01 3.29
N VAL A 257 -0.11 29.13 2.06
CA VAL A 257 1.25 29.58 1.74
C VAL A 257 1.15 30.71 0.70
N GLU A 258 1.07 31.93 1.20
CA GLU A 258 0.89 33.12 0.36
C GLU A 258 1.95 33.21 -0.76
N GLY A 259 1.50 33.50 -1.98
CA GLY A 259 2.33 33.60 -3.18
C GLY A 259 2.47 32.31 -4.00
N VAL A 260 1.89 31.18 -3.56
CA VAL A 260 1.92 29.93 -4.33
C VAL A 260 0.62 29.74 -5.12
N THR A 261 0.60 30.19 -6.37
CA THR A 261 -0.60 30.13 -7.26
C THR A 261 -0.50 29.11 -8.39
N ASP A 262 0.71 28.86 -8.91
CA ASP A 262 0.94 28.06 -10.13
C ASP A 262 1.87 26.87 -9.89
N CYS A 263 1.67 26.15 -8.80
CA CYS A 263 2.46 24.96 -8.48
C CYS A 263 1.95 23.76 -9.29
N PRO A 264 2.80 22.98 -9.99
CA PRO A 264 2.42 21.69 -10.58
C PRO A 264 1.68 20.80 -9.57
N SER A 265 0.51 20.28 -9.96
CA SER A 265 -0.36 19.47 -9.10
C SER A 265 0.23 18.10 -8.75
N VAL A 266 1.14 17.59 -9.59
CA VAL A 266 1.85 16.34 -9.40
C VAL A 266 3.35 16.63 -9.35
N ARG A 267 4.05 16.06 -8.36
CA ARG A 267 5.50 16.11 -8.21
C ARG A 267 6.05 14.73 -7.96
N ALA A 268 7.25 14.43 -8.43
CA ALA A 268 7.97 13.21 -8.05
C ALA A 268 8.80 13.47 -6.80
N CYS A 269 8.75 12.54 -5.84
CA CYS A 269 9.56 12.56 -4.65
C CYS A 269 11.06 12.68 -5.00
N PRO A 270 11.81 13.63 -4.43
CA PRO A 270 13.22 13.84 -4.76
C PRO A 270 14.13 12.67 -4.37
N LYS A 271 13.66 11.76 -3.48
CA LYS A 271 14.43 10.61 -3.00
C LYS A 271 14.10 9.31 -3.76
N CYS A 272 12.82 9.02 -3.96
CA CYS A 272 12.39 7.72 -4.50
C CYS A 272 11.66 7.80 -5.85
N GLY A 273 11.40 9.01 -6.36
CA GLY A 273 10.75 9.20 -7.65
C GLY A 273 9.25 8.94 -7.69
N LEU A 274 8.62 8.50 -6.59
CA LEU A 274 7.17 8.32 -6.54
C LEU A 274 6.44 9.64 -6.82
N SER A 275 5.51 9.61 -7.78
CA SER A 275 4.58 10.71 -8.05
C SER A 275 3.64 10.91 -6.87
N VAL A 276 3.52 12.15 -6.41
CA VAL A 276 2.70 12.55 -5.27
C VAL A 276 1.97 13.84 -5.58
N GLU A 277 0.83 14.02 -4.94
CA GLU A 277 0.01 15.23 -5.01
C GLU A 277 -0.03 15.93 -3.64
N HIS A 278 -0.44 17.20 -3.65
CA HIS A 278 -0.68 17.96 -2.44
C HIS A 278 -2.19 18.14 -2.26
N SER A 279 -2.71 17.95 -1.05
CA SER A 279 -4.12 18.15 -0.73
C SER A 279 -4.62 19.61 -0.83
N SER A 280 -3.73 20.53 -1.22
CA SER A 280 -3.88 21.99 -1.07
C SER A 280 -4.24 22.49 0.34
N GLN A 281 -4.20 21.62 1.35
CA GLN A 281 -4.45 21.99 2.75
C GLN A 281 -3.12 22.12 3.50
N TYR A 282 -3.08 23.00 4.50
CA TYR A 282 -1.94 23.20 5.39
C TYR A 282 -0.64 23.65 4.67
N CYS A 283 0.52 23.36 5.27
CA CYS A 283 1.81 23.90 4.87
C CYS A 283 2.36 23.28 3.57
N LYS A 284 3.41 23.87 3.00
CA LYS A 284 4.06 23.41 1.75
C LYS A 284 4.83 22.08 1.83
N ASN A 285 4.86 21.41 2.98
CA ASN A 285 5.64 20.20 3.20
C ASN A 285 4.74 18.98 3.18
N ILE A 286 5.17 17.93 2.47
CA ILE A 286 4.48 16.65 2.41
C ILE A 286 5.43 15.52 2.78
N THR A 287 4.86 14.41 3.22
CA THR A 287 5.57 13.15 3.47
C THR A 287 5.37 12.23 2.28
N CYS A 288 6.45 11.75 1.68
CA CYS A 288 6.33 10.75 0.62
C CYS A 288 5.80 9.44 1.22
N PRO A 289 4.69 8.85 0.71
CA PRO A 289 4.12 7.65 1.31
C PRO A 289 5.04 6.44 1.15
N ARG A 290 5.82 6.33 0.07
CA ARG A 290 6.71 5.19 -0.19
C ARG A 290 8.01 5.19 0.61
N CYS A 291 8.63 6.35 0.83
CA CYS A 291 9.96 6.41 1.47
C CYS A 291 10.01 7.26 2.74
N HIS A 292 8.84 7.75 3.18
CA HIS A 292 8.58 8.56 4.38
C HIS A 292 9.47 9.80 4.54
N ILE A 293 10.16 10.23 3.48
CA ILE A 293 10.94 11.46 3.52
C ILE A 293 9.99 12.65 3.42
N GLU A 294 10.18 13.62 4.31
CA GLU A 294 9.49 14.91 4.22
C GLU A 294 10.25 15.84 3.27
N PHE A 295 9.53 16.46 2.33
CA PHE A 295 10.09 17.42 1.41
C PHE A 295 9.12 18.56 1.12
N CYS A 296 9.63 19.67 0.61
CA CYS A 296 8.82 20.81 0.21
C CYS A 296 8.23 20.57 -1.18
N PHE A 297 6.90 20.55 -1.29
CA PHE A 297 6.21 20.36 -2.57
C PHE A 297 6.44 21.52 -3.55
N VAL A 298 6.71 22.71 -3.01
CA VAL A 298 6.97 23.93 -3.79
C VAL A 298 8.36 23.92 -4.42
N CYS A 299 9.42 23.66 -3.65
CA CYS A 299 10.81 23.77 -4.14
C CYS A 299 11.54 22.43 -4.32
N LEU A 300 10.91 21.30 -4.01
CA LEU A 300 11.43 19.93 -4.11
C LEU A 300 12.66 19.60 -3.25
N LYS A 301 13.10 20.53 -2.39
CA LYS A 301 14.16 20.27 -1.40
C LYS A 301 13.61 19.48 -0.21
N LEU A 302 14.47 18.70 0.44
CA LEU A 302 14.12 18.04 1.70
C LEU A 302 13.67 19.08 2.73
N LYS A 303 12.71 18.72 3.59
CA LYS A 303 12.14 19.65 4.58
C LYS A 303 13.22 20.29 5.45
N LEU A 304 14.19 19.49 5.89
CA LEU A 304 15.33 19.95 6.69
C LEU A 304 16.18 21.01 5.97
N GLU A 305 16.32 20.92 4.64
CA GLU A 305 17.07 21.89 3.85
C GLU A 305 16.25 23.13 3.52
N CYS A 306 14.98 22.95 3.16
CA CYS A 306 14.06 24.05 2.89
C CYS A 306 13.90 24.96 4.11
N ASN A 307 13.72 24.35 5.29
CA ASN A 307 13.47 25.06 6.55
C ASN A 307 14.66 25.91 7.03
N LYS A 308 15.87 25.70 6.48
CA LYS A 308 17.01 26.62 6.72
C LYS A 308 16.76 28.02 6.15
N THR A 309 15.91 28.13 5.14
CA THR A 309 15.71 29.37 4.36
C THR A 309 14.28 29.87 4.36
N SER A 310 13.29 29.03 4.72
CA SER A 310 11.88 29.43 4.72
C SER A 310 11.03 28.52 5.60
N SER A 311 10.14 29.11 6.40
CA SER A 311 9.23 28.37 7.27
C SER A 311 8.13 27.61 6.49
N PRO A 312 7.46 26.61 7.08
CA PRO A 312 6.47 25.78 6.39
C PRO A 312 5.30 26.54 5.73
N TYR A 313 4.90 27.68 6.30
CA TYR A 313 3.77 28.49 5.81
C TYR A 313 4.20 29.70 4.97
N LYS A 314 5.50 29.84 4.66
CA LYS A 314 6.02 30.91 3.81
C LYS A 314 6.51 30.33 2.49
N ILE A 315 6.35 31.09 1.41
CA ILE A 315 6.92 30.70 0.11
C ILE A 315 8.44 30.55 0.19
N CYS A 316 8.99 29.65 -0.63
CA CYS A 316 10.44 29.45 -0.73
C CYS A 316 11.09 30.65 -1.44
N PRO A 317 12.29 31.11 -1.04
CA PRO A 317 13.02 32.19 -1.72
C PRO A 317 13.27 31.90 -3.20
N SER A 318 13.41 30.62 -3.56
CA SER A 318 13.55 30.16 -4.94
C SER A 318 12.23 30.16 -5.72
N GLY A 319 11.12 30.54 -5.11
CA GLY A 319 9.78 30.37 -5.66
C GLY A 319 9.38 28.91 -5.84
N VAL A 320 8.39 28.71 -6.71
CA VAL A 320 7.91 27.41 -7.18
C VAL A 320 8.96 26.80 -8.12
N ALA A 321 9.41 25.58 -7.84
CA ALA A 321 10.35 24.86 -8.70
C ALA A 321 9.72 24.54 -10.06
N PRO A 322 10.51 24.52 -11.15
CA PRO A 322 10.02 24.12 -12.46
C PRO A 322 9.52 22.67 -12.45
N ARG A 323 8.80 22.29 -13.51
CA ARG A 323 8.35 20.91 -13.74
C ARG A 323 9.55 19.98 -13.85
N GLN A 324 9.43 18.78 -13.28
CA GLN A 324 10.51 17.80 -13.27
C GLN A 324 10.66 17.18 -14.67
N THR A 325 11.90 17.16 -15.17
CA THR A 325 12.26 16.57 -16.47
C THR A 325 12.89 15.18 -16.35
N SER A 326 13.07 14.69 -15.12
CA SER A 326 13.60 13.37 -14.81
C SER A 326 13.00 12.85 -13.50
N ILE A 327 12.91 11.52 -13.37
CA ILE A 327 12.45 10.84 -12.16
C ILE A 327 13.67 10.24 -11.45
N PRO A 328 13.93 10.57 -10.17
CA PRO A 328 15.02 9.96 -9.40
C PRO A 328 14.88 8.44 -9.32
N VAL A 329 16.00 7.72 -9.47
CA VAL A 329 16.05 6.27 -9.27
C VAL A 329 16.19 5.98 -7.78
N TRP A 330 15.25 5.24 -7.21
CA TRP A 330 15.28 4.91 -5.79
C TRP A 330 16.35 3.85 -5.49
N GLN A 331 17.41 4.27 -4.79
CA GLN A 331 18.42 3.37 -4.24
C GLN A 331 17.93 2.84 -2.89
N ARG A 332 17.29 1.67 -2.89
CA ARG A 332 16.88 0.98 -1.66
C ARG A 332 18.15 0.55 -0.92
N LYS A 333 18.42 1.15 0.25
CA LYS A 333 19.45 0.66 1.16
C LYS A 333 18.95 -0.56 1.94
#